data_AF-A0A7V4WCB3-F1
#
_entry.id   AF-A0A7V4WCB3-F1
#
_cell.length_a   1.000
_cell.length_b   1.000
_cell.length_c   1.000
_cell.angle_alpha   90.00
_cell.angle_beta   90.00
_cell.angle_gamma   90.00
#
_symmetry.space_group_name_H-M   'P 1'
#
loop_
_entity.id
_entity.type
_entity.pdbx_description
1 polymer ?
#
loop_
_entity_poly.entity_id
_entity_poly.type
_entity_poly.pdbx_seq_one_letter_code
_entity_poly.pdbx_strand_id
1 'polypeptide(L)' 'MSDWGVKFIRFTCFDPVFKGGATLAVGLLALLFALWMRGRWKEPLQIGFLVYIAVSILVIFFGLFVLIFQPQWWKLPY' A
#
# COMPACT_ATOMS: atom_id res chain seq x y z
N MET A 1 13.61 18.90 -19.65
CA MET A 1 12.85 18.51 -18.45
C MET A 1 13.62 19.04 -17.24
N SER A 2 12.96 19.66 -16.26
CA SER A 2 13.69 20.14 -15.06
C SER A 2 14.27 18.94 -14.31
N ASP A 3 15.50 19.07 -13.81
CA ASP A 3 16.18 18.02 -13.01
C ASP A 3 15.32 17.54 -11.83
N TRP A 4 14.46 18.42 -11.33
CA TRP A 4 13.49 18.13 -10.29
C TRP A 4 12.45 17.08 -10.70
N GLY A 5 11.86 17.20 -11.88
CA GLY A 5 10.85 16.25 -12.37
C GLY A 5 11.44 14.85 -12.56
N VAL A 6 12.67 14.78 -13.08
CA VAL A 6 13.37 13.49 -13.29
C VAL A 6 13.71 12.83 -11.95
N LYS A 7 14.20 13.59 -10.95
CA LYS A 7 14.48 13.05 -9.61
C LYS A 7 13.22 12.55 -8.91
N PHE A 8 12.11 13.28 -9.03
CA PHE A 8 10.84 12.88 -8.44
C PHE A 8 10.30 11.58 -9.04
N ILE A 9 10.31 11.46 -10.37
CA ILE A 9 9.91 10.23 -11.08
C ILE A 9 10.84 9.08 -10.68
N ARG A 10 12.15 9.33 -10.58
CA ARG A 10 13.11 8.28 -10.20
C ARG A 10 12.86 7.76 -8.78
N PHE A 11 12.60 8.66 -7.84
CA PHE A 11 12.26 8.28 -6.46
C PHE A 11 10.94 7.52 -6.39
N THR A 12 9.88 8.05 -7.01
CA THR A 12 8.56 7.39 -6.96
C THR A 12 8.49 6.06 -7.71
N CYS A 13 9.23 5.90 -8.80
CA CYS A 13 9.21 4.69 -9.64
C CYS A 13 10.24 3.62 -9.26
N PHE A 14 11.38 3.98 -8.67
CA PHE A 14 12.48 3.02 -8.45
C PHE A 14 12.89 2.86 -6.99
N ASP A 15 12.46 3.76 -6.09
CA ASP A 15 12.82 3.65 -4.68
C ASP A 15 11.93 2.59 -3.98
N PRO A 16 12.52 1.49 -3.46
CA PRO A 16 11.78 0.44 -2.77
C PRO A 16 11.17 0.95 -1.45
N VAL A 17 11.79 1.94 -0.81
CA VAL A 17 11.28 2.55 0.43
C VAL A 17 10.03 3.36 0.13
N PHE A 18 10.03 4.15 -0.94
CA PHE A 18 8.83 4.88 -1.35
C PHE A 18 7.69 3.92 -1.70
N LYS A 19 7.95 2.89 -2.50
CA LYS A 19 6.92 1.91 -2.89
C LYS A 19 6.36 1.14 -1.70
N GLY A 20 7.23 0.61 -0.85
CA GLY A 20 6.83 -0.11 0.35
C GLY A 20 6.06 0.79 1.32
N GLY A 21 6.56 2.00 1.56
CA GLY A 21 5.94 2.99 2.43
C GLY A 21 4.59 3.48 1.92
N ALA A 22 4.48 3.79 0.63
CA ALA A 22 3.22 4.19 0.01
C ALA A 22 2.18 3.05 0.05
N THR A 23 2.61 1.82 -0.26
CA THR A 23 1.71 0.65 -0.23
C THR A 23 1.23 0.36 1.19
N LEU A 24 2.13 0.44 2.17
CA LEU A 24 1.79 0.30 3.59
C LEU A 24 0.81 1.40 4.03
N ALA A 25 1.05 2.65 3.65
CA ALA A 25 0.17 3.78 3.97
C ALA A 25 -1.25 3.58 3.39
N VAL A 26 -1.36 3.16 2.13
CA VAL A 26 -2.65 2.84 1.50
C VAL A 26 -3.35 1.70 2.23
N GLY A 27 -2.63 0.63 2.58
CA GLY A 27 -3.19 -0.48 3.35
C GLY A 27 -3.68 -0.07 4.73
N LEU A 28 -2.95 0.79 5.45
CA LEU A 28 -3.37 1.32 6.74
C LEU A 28 -4.59 2.24 6.62
N LEU A 29 -4.62 3.13 5.63
CA LEU A 29 -5.77 4.00 5.37
C LEU A 29 -7.02 3.19 5.03
N ALA A 30 -6.87 2.14 4.22
CA ALA A 30 -7.97 1.24 3.90
C ALA A 30 -8.50 0.51 5.15
N LEU A 31 -7.62 0.09 6.06
CA LEU A 31 -8.00 -0.56 7.31
C LEU A 31 -8.67 0.41 8.29
N LEU A 32 -8.15 1.62 8.41
CA LEU A 32 -8.77 2.69 9.20
C LEU A 32 -10.17 3.03 8.66
N PHE A 33 -10.33 3.07 7.34
CA PHE A 33 -11.62 3.27 6.70
C PHE A 33 -12.59 2.12 7.03
N ALA A 34 -12.14 0.86 6.98
CA ALA A 34 -12.96 -0.27 7.43
C ALA A 34 -13.39 -0.13 8.89
N LEU A 35 -12.46 0.21 9.80
CA LEU A 35 -12.76 0.37 11.23
C LEU A 35 -13.76 1.50 11.47
N TRP A 36 -13.60 2.63 10.77
CA TRP A 36 -14.52 3.75 10.83
C TRP A 36 -15.92 3.36 10.33
N MET A 37 -15.99 2.65 9.20
CA MET A 37 -17.26 2.16 8.63
C MET A 37 -17.93 1.12 9.52
N ARG A 38 -17.17 0.25 10.20
CA ARG A 38 -17.70 -0.76 11.13
C ARG A 38 -18.49 -0.13 12.28
N GLY A 39 -18.10 1.05 12.76
CA GLY A 39 -18.85 1.78 13.79
C GLY A 39 -20.15 2.42 13.29
N ARG A 40 -20.25 2.67 11.97
CA ARG A 40 -21.37 3.38 11.33
C ARG A 40 -22.39 2.42 10.72
N TRP A 41 -21.95 1.25 10.26
CA TRP A 41 -22.80 0.19 9.73
C TRP A 41 -23.21 -0.77 10.85
N LYS A 42 -24.47 -0.66 11.29
CA LYS A 42 -25.11 -1.59 12.24
C LYS A 42 -25.64 -2.86 11.56
N GLU A 43 -25.39 -3.03 10.27
CA GLU A 43 -25.83 -4.18 9.48
C GLU A 43 -24.93 -5.42 9.73
N PRO A 44 -25.45 -6.64 9.55
CA PRO A 44 -24.66 -7.85 9.68
C PRO A 44 -23.45 -7.80 8.74
N LEU A 45 -22.30 -8.30 9.21
CA LEU A 45 -21.03 -8.34 8.46
C LEU A 45 -21.23 -9.01 7.11
N GLN A 46 -21.36 -8.20 6.06
CA GLN A 46 -21.45 -8.69 4.69
C GLN A 46 -20.11 -9.32 4.30
N ILE A 47 -20.14 -10.44 3.59
CA ILE A 47 -18.95 -11.17 3.14
C ILE A 47 -17.98 -10.24 2.39
N GLY A 48 -18.50 -9.32 1.59
CA GLY A 48 -17.70 -8.32 0.87
C GLY A 48 -16.88 -7.41 1.79
N PHE A 49 -17.40 -7.04 2.96
CA PHE A 49 -16.68 -6.25 3.95
C PHE A 49 -15.54 -7.04 4.60
N LEU A 50 -15.75 -8.35 4.84
CA LEU A 50 -14.71 -9.24 5.35
C LEU A 50 -13.57 -9.39 4.33
N VAL A 51 -13.91 -9.54 3.04
CA VAL A 51 -12.93 -9.59 1.95
C VAL A 51 -12.15 -8.30 1.86
N TYR A 52 -12.81 -7.14 1.98
CA TYR A 52 -12.13 -5.84 2.00
C TYR A 52 -11.08 -5.75 3.12
N ILE A 53 -11.43 -6.16 4.34
CA ILE A 53 -10.49 -6.20 5.47
C ILE A 53 -9.31 -7.14 5.15
N ALA A 54 -9.58 -8.34 4.64
CA ALA A 54 -8.54 -9.31 4.30
C ALA A 54 -7.56 -8.77 3.24
N VAL A 55 -8.08 -8.14 2.19
CA VAL A 55 -7.26 -7.49 1.14
C VAL A 55 -6.44 -6.36 1.73
N SER A 56 -7.03 -5.52 2.58
CA SER A 56 -6.32 -4.42 3.25
C SER A 56 -5.14 -4.93 4.08
N ILE A 57 -5.34 -6.01 4.84
CA ILE A 57 -4.28 -6.66 5.63
C ILE A 57 -3.18 -7.20 4.71
N LEU A 58 -3.55 -7.87 3.62
CA LEU A 58 -2.60 -8.39 2.63
C LEU A 58 -1.73 -7.25 2.05
N VAL A 59 -2.34 -6.11 1.71
CA VAL A 59 -1.63 -4.93 1.20
C VAL A 59 -0.63 -4.38 2.24
N ILE A 60 -1.01 -4.33 3.52
CA ILE A 60 -0.10 -3.92 4.61
C ILE A 60 1.10 -4.86 4.70
N PHE A 61 0.86 -6.18 4.72
CA PHE A 61 1.92 -7.18 4.77
C PHE A 61 2.82 -7.12 3.53
N PHE A 62 2.25 -6.89 2.36
CA PHE A 62 3.03 -6.70 1.14
C PHE A 62 3.90 -5.44 1.21
N GLY A 63 3.36 -4.32 1.70
CA GLY A 63 4.14 -3.10 1.94
C GLY A 63 5.29 -3.32 2.93
N LEU A 64 5.03 -4.02 4.04
CA LEU A 64 6.06 -4.41 5.01
C LEU A 64 7.12 -5.32 4.39
N PHE A 65 6.71 -6.33 3.62
CA PHE A 65 7.63 -7.20 2.89
C PHE A 65 8.55 -6.40 1.97
N VAL A 66 7.99 -5.45 1.22
CA VAL A 66 8.78 -4.57 0.35
C VAL A 66 9.76 -3.71 1.15
N LEU A 67 9.37 -3.19 2.32
CA LEU A 67 10.26 -2.39 3.16
C LEU A 67 11.40 -3.20 3.78
N ILE A 68 11.13 -4.45 4.19
CA ILE A 68 12.09 -5.34 4.86
C ILE A 68 13.06 -5.95 3.85
N PHE A 69 12.55 -6.53 2.77
CA PHE A 69 13.37 -7.29 1.81
C PHE A 69 13.85 -6.43 0.64
N GLN A 70 13.29 -5.24 0.46
CA GLN A 70 13.62 -4.28 -0.60
C GLN A 70 13.83 -4.94 -1.98
N PRO A 71 12.89 -5.79 -2.43
CA PRO A 71 13.05 -6.54 -3.66
C PRO A 71 13.20 -5.57 -4.83
N GLN A 72 14.16 -5.83 -5.70
CA GLN A 72 14.44 -4.98 -6.86
C GLN A 72 13.73 -5.49 -8.14
N TRP A 73 12.64 -6.25 -8.02
CA TRP A 73 11.98 -6.91 -9.16
C TRP A 73 11.45 -5.94 -10.22
N TRP A 74 11.21 -4.68 -9.83
CA TRP A 74 10.81 -3.58 -10.71
C TRP A 74 11.99 -2.87 -11.37
N LYS A 75 13.21 -3.11 -10.92
CA LYS A 75 14.41 -2.58 -11.56
C LYS A 75 14.71 -3.50 -12.74
N LEU A 76 14.74 -2.90 -13.94
CA LEU A 76 15.17 -3.61 -15.14
C LEU A 76 16.59 -4.17 -14.92
N PRO A 77 16.91 -5.37 -15.45
CA PRO A 77 18.18 -6.06 -15.18
C PRO A 77 19.42 -5.43 -15.83
N TYR A 78 19.39 -4.14 -16.15
CA TYR A 78 20.45 -3.41 -16.84
C TYR A 78 20.63 -2.00 -16.27
#